data_AF-A0A354A429-F1
#
_entry.id   AF-A0A354A429-F1
#
_cell.length_a   1.000
_cell.length_b   1.000
_cell.length_c   1.000
_cell.angle_alpha   90.00
_cell.angle_beta   90.00
_cell.angle_gamma   90.00
#
_symmetry.space_group_name_H-M   'P 1'
#
loop_
_entity.id
_entity.type
_entity.pdbx_description
1 polymer ?
#
loop_
_entity_poly.entity_id
_entity_poly.type
_entity_poly.pdbx_seq_one_letter_code
_entity_poly.pdbx_strand_id
1 'polypeptide(L)'
;MRKELFIISLILILCSCAGLLINREARDEYEQGMVLFNQGRYEEAVPRFQKASEIEPGYTEAFIFLGRSYLNLGKWTEAIAPLRTAYRLSPEDTKKEVVNFLLDALIGGALSEFKKENYLSSISYLKEALGADPASDTVKNELVKSLIAFGGELLSEGNAGKAVSMFKEAIEIAPKNLDAYLGLARAFIKDGDYAGAMDVVYDAVKRIATTDEERSAFWDLIREN
;
A
#
# COMPACT_ATOMS: atom_id res chain seq x y z
N MET A 1 -49.46 15.42 -23.57
CA MET A 1 -49.08 14.15 -22.90
C MET A 1 -48.28 13.19 -23.79
N ARG A 2 -48.82 12.60 -24.87
CA ARG A 2 -48.10 11.58 -25.67
C ARG A 2 -46.80 12.07 -26.34
N LYS A 3 -46.75 13.34 -26.78
CA LYS A 3 -45.56 13.96 -27.38
C LYS A 3 -44.45 14.26 -26.35
N GLU A 4 -44.82 14.64 -25.12
CA GLU A 4 -43.87 14.94 -24.05
C GLU A 4 -43.22 13.68 -23.48
N LEU A 5 -44.00 12.59 -23.31
CA LEU A 5 -43.45 11.27 -22.97
C LEU A 5 -42.47 10.75 -24.05
N PHE A 6 -42.73 11.03 -25.33
CA PHE A 6 -41.84 10.63 -26.41
C PHE A 6 -40.52 11.41 -26.39
N ILE A 7 -40.57 12.73 -26.17
CA ILE A 7 -39.39 13.59 -26.04
C ILE A 7 -38.55 13.20 -24.81
N ILE A 8 -39.17 12.93 -23.67
CA ILE A 8 -38.46 12.49 -22.46
C ILE A 8 -37.79 11.12 -22.70
N SER A 9 -38.48 10.17 -23.35
CA SER A 9 -37.86 8.88 -23.70
C SER A 9 -36.70 9.02 -24.69
N LEU A 10 -36.81 9.94 -25.66
CA LEU A 10 -35.77 10.19 -26.66
C LEU A 10 -34.54 10.88 -26.03
N ILE A 11 -34.73 11.79 -25.08
CA ILE A 11 -33.66 12.43 -24.31
C ILE A 11 -32.96 11.41 -23.40
N LEU A 12 -33.71 10.51 -22.75
CA LEU A 12 -33.12 9.43 -21.94
C LEU A 12 -32.32 8.43 -22.81
N ILE A 13 -32.80 8.12 -24.01
CA ILE A 13 -32.08 7.27 -24.98
C ILE A 13 -30.83 7.97 -25.50
N LEU A 14 -30.90 9.27 -25.82
CA LEU A 14 -29.74 10.06 -26.28
C LEU A 14 -28.70 10.28 -25.17
N CYS A 15 -29.12 10.51 -23.93
CA CYS A 15 -28.22 10.55 -22.78
C CYS A 15 -27.59 9.19 -22.47
N SER A 16 -28.30 8.07 -22.73
CA SER A 16 -27.72 6.74 -22.59
C SER A 16 -26.64 6.46 -23.65
N CYS A 17 -26.80 6.97 -24.88
CA CYS A 17 -25.81 6.77 -25.94
C CYS A 17 -24.58 7.69 -25.81
N ALA A 18 -24.73 8.89 -25.24
CA ALA A 18 -23.62 9.82 -25.05
C ALA A 18 -22.58 9.35 -24.01
N GLY A 19 -22.98 8.49 -23.06
CA GLY A 19 -22.07 7.89 -22.07
C GLY A 19 -21.36 6.62 -22.55
N LEU A 20 -21.56 6.19 -23.81
CA LEU A 20 -21.05 4.92 -24.35
C LEU A 20 -19.98 5.09 -25.43
N LEU A 21 -19.72 6.32 -25.88
CA LEU A 21 -18.68 6.63 -26.86
C LEU A 21 -17.57 7.41 -26.19
N ILE A 22 -16.44 6.75 -25.95
CA ILE A 22 -15.18 7.39 -25.54
C ILE A 22 -14.90 8.57 -26.45
N ASN A 23 -14.58 9.72 -25.86
CA ASN A 23 -14.22 10.92 -26.59
C ASN A 23 -13.13 10.62 -27.64
N ARG A 24 -13.33 11.05 -28.88
CA ARG A 24 -12.39 10.79 -29.98
C ARG A 24 -10.99 11.34 -29.69
N GLU A 25 -10.88 12.54 -29.13
CA GLU A 25 -9.60 13.13 -28.76
C GLU A 25 -8.90 12.32 -27.66
N ALA A 26 -9.67 11.84 -26.66
CA ALA A 26 -9.13 10.95 -25.63
C ALA A 26 -8.61 9.64 -26.22
N ARG A 27 -9.33 9.07 -27.21
CA ARG A 27 -8.91 7.87 -27.94
C ARG A 27 -7.63 8.12 -28.73
N ASP A 28 -7.55 9.23 -29.47
CA ASP A 28 -6.39 9.57 -30.30
C ASP A 28 -5.12 9.77 -29.43
N GLU A 29 -5.25 10.42 -28.27
CA GLU A 29 -4.16 10.55 -27.29
C GLU A 29 -3.76 9.19 -26.69
N TYR A 30 -4.73 8.35 -26.33
CA TYR A 30 -4.48 6.99 -25.84
C TYR A 30 -3.75 6.13 -26.88
N GLU A 31 -4.18 6.15 -28.14
CA GLU A 31 -3.56 5.37 -29.22
C GLU A 31 -2.12 5.82 -29.49
N GLN A 32 -1.84 7.12 -29.46
CA GLN A 32 -0.47 7.64 -29.53
C GLN A 32 0.37 7.18 -28.34
N GLY A 33 -0.19 7.22 -27.13
CA GLY A 33 0.44 6.70 -25.92
C GLY A 33 0.77 5.22 -26.04
N MET A 34 -0.14 4.41 -26.59
CA MET A 34 0.05 2.97 -26.83
C MET A 34 1.20 2.70 -27.80
N VAL A 35 1.31 3.47 -28.89
CA VAL A 35 2.43 3.34 -29.84
C VAL A 35 3.77 3.59 -29.12
N LEU A 36 3.85 4.64 -28.30
CA LEU A 36 5.05 4.97 -27.52
C LEU A 36 5.36 3.91 -26.46
N PHE A 37 4.33 3.44 -25.74
CA PHE A 37 4.45 2.38 -24.74
C PHE A 37 5.00 1.09 -25.33
N ASN A 38 4.47 0.66 -26.48
CA ASN A 38 4.93 -0.54 -27.18
C ASN A 38 6.36 -0.41 -27.74
N GLN A 39 6.84 0.82 -27.93
CA GLN A 39 8.23 1.12 -28.26
C GLN A 39 9.16 1.20 -27.02
N GLY A 40 8.62 1.02 -25.81
CA GLY A 40 9.35 1.20 -24.56
C GLY A 40 9.65 2.66 -24.21
N ARG A 41 9.04 3.63 -24.90
CA ARG A 41 9.24 5.08 -24.70
C ARG A 41 8.28 5.60 -23.64
N TYR A 42 8.43 5.12 -22.42
CA TYR A 42 7.45 5.35 -21.34
C TYR A 42 7.39 6.82 -20.91
N GLU A 43 8.51 7.55 -20.87
CA GLU A 43 8.54 8.98 -20.54
C GLU A 43 7.67 9.80 -21.49
N GLU A 44 7.63 9.42 -22.77
CA GLU A 44 6.84 10.09 -23.79
C GLU A 44 5.39 9.60 -23.82
N ALA A 45 5.13 8.36 -23.38
CA ALA A 45 3.78 7.80 -23.29
C ALA A 45 2.97 8.40 -22.12
N VAL A 46 3.62 8.70 -20.98
CA VAL A 46 2.97 9.30 -19.80
C VAL A 46 2.11 10.52 -20.12
N PRO A 47 2.62 11.59 -20.78
CA PRO A 47 1.79 12.77 -21.06
C PRO A 47 0.60 12.47 -21.99
N ARG A 48 0.71 11.45 -22.86
CA ARG A 48 -0.38 11.01 -23.74
C ARG A 48 -1.51 10.34 -22.96
N PHE A 49 -1.16 9.37 -22.10
CA PHE A 49 -2.16 8.72 -21.26
C PHE A 49 -2.77 9.67 -20.23
N GLN A 50 -1.97 10.59 -19.68
CA GLN A 50 -2.47 11.63 -18.79
C GLN A 50 -3.49 12.52 -19.52
N LYS A 51 -3.18 13.00 -20.72
CA LYS A 51 -4.10 13.81 -21.51
C LYS A 51 -5.40 13.06 -21.84
N ALA A 52 -5.30 11.79 -22.24
CA ALA A 52 -6.47 10.94 -22.48
C ALA A 52 -7.36 10.82 -21.24
N SER A 53 -6.76 10.61 -20.06
CA SER A 53 -7.48 10.48 -18.78
C SER A 53 -8.11 11.79 -18.28
N GLU A 54 -7.54 12.93 -18.65
CA GLU A 54 -8.10 14.26 -18.35
C GLU A 54 -9.31 14.58 -19.25
N ILE A 55 -9.24 14.19 -20.54
CA ILE A 55 -10.34 14.39 -21.50
C ILE A 55 -11.51 13.46 -21.16
N GLU A 56 -11.22 12.19 -20.84
CA GLU A 56 -12.23 11.18 -20.52
C GLU A 56 -11.92 10.53 -19.15
N PRO A 57 -12.45 11.10 -18.04
CA PRO A 57 -12.25 10.56 -16.69
C PRO A 57 -12.80 9.15 -16.46
N GLY A 58 -13.61 8.63 -17.39
CA GLY A 58 -14.09 7.25 -17.40
C GLY A 58 -13.23 6.27 -18.19
N TYR A 59 -12.13 6.72 -18.82
CA TYR A 59 -11.31 5.88 -19.69
C TYR A 59 -10.33 5.01 -18.90
N THR A 60 -10.84 3.89 -18.38
CA THR A 60 -10.11 2.96 -17.51
C THR A 60 -8.74 2.56 -18.08
N GLU A 61 -8.65 2.26 -19.37
CA GLU A 61 -7.41 1.84 -20.04
C GLU A 61 -6.35 2.95 -20.01
N ALA A 62 -6.72 4.22 -20.16
CA ALA A 62 -5.79 5.33 -20.06
C ALA A 62 -5.13 5.39 -18.67
N PHE A 63 -5.91 5.16 -17.60
CA PHE A 63 -5.37 5.08 -16.24
C PHE A 63 -4.48 3.85 -16.01
N ILE A 64 -4.86 2.68 -16.54
CA ILE A 64 -4.04 1.46 -16.45
C ILE A 64 -2.67 1.71 -17.09
N PHE A 65 -2.66 2.21 -18.32
CA PHE A 65 -1.41 2.42 -19.05
C PHE A 65 -0.59 3.61 -18.55
N LEU A 66 -1.22 4.65 -17.99
CA LEU A 66 -0.52 5.69 -17.24
C LEU A 66 0.24 5.09 -16.04
N GLY A 67 -0.44 4.29 -15.23
CA GLY A 67 0.15 3.59 -14.08
C GLY A 67 1.28 2.65 -14.49
N ARG A 68 1.05 1.82 -15.50
CA ARG A 68 2.08 0.91 -16.04
C ARG A 68 3.28 1.65 -16.61
N SER A 69 3.07 2.81 -17.24
CA SER A 69 4.17 3.64 -17.74
C SER A 69 5.03 4.13 -16.58
N TYR A 70 4.43 4.62 -15.50
CA TYR A 70 5.16 4.98 -14.28
C TYR A 70 5.89 3.79 -13.63
N LEU A 71 5.29 2.61 -13.59
CA LEU A 71 5.96 1.39 -13.09
C LEU A 71 7.21 1.05 -13.91
N ASN A 72 7.13 1.10 -15.23
CA ASN A 72 8.29 0.83 -16.10
C ASN A 72 9.40 1.89 -15.94
N LEU A 73 9.05 3.10 -15.51
CA LEU A 73 10.00 4.17 -15.17
C LEU A 73 10.57 4.05 -13.75
N GLY A 74 10.13 3.07 -12.95
CA GLY A 74 10.47 2.97 -11.53
C GLY A 74 9.88 4.10 -10.67
N LYS A 75 8.88 4.82 -11.19
CA LYS A 75 8.14 5.90 -10.52
C LYS A 75 6.96 5.32 -9.74
N TRP A 76 7.27 4.51 -8.74
CA TRP A 76 6.28 3.68 -8.04
C TRP A 76 5.17 4.51 -7.39
N THR A 77 5.52 5.61 -6.73
CA THR A 77 4.58 6.45 -5.99
C THR A 77 3.61 7.15 -6.96
N GLU A 78 4.10 7.61 -8.11
CA GLU A 78 3.29 8.22 -9.17
C GLU A 78 2.36 7.23 -9.86
N ALA A 79 2.68 5.93 -9.86
CA ALA A 79 1.82 4.90 -10.43
C ALA A 79 0.55 4.62 -9.58
N ILE A 80 0.59 4.89 -8.27
CA ILE A 80 -0.47 4.48 -7.33
C ILE A 80 -1.82 5.16 -7.64
N ALA A 81 -1.84 6.50 -7.78
CA ALA A 81 -3.06 7.25 -8.01
C ALA A 81 -3.82 6.85 -9.29
N PRO A 82 -3.17 6.76 -10.48
CA PRO A 82 -3.84 6.30 -11.68
C PRO A 82 -4.31 4.84 -11.55
N LEU A 83 -3.52 3.94 -10.94
CA LEU A 83 -3.92 2.54 -10.76
C LEU A 83 -5.10 2.37 -9.79
N ARG A 84 -5.18 3.17 -8.71
CA ARG A 84 -6.37 3.22 -7.84
C ARG A 84 -7.61 3.67 -8.60
N THR A 85 -7.45 4.65 -9.50
CA THR A 85 -8.55 5.14 -10.33
C THR A 85 -8.99 4.07 -11.32
N ALA A 86 -8.05 3.42 -12.00
CA ALA A 86 -8.32 2.27 -12.87
C ALA A 86 -9.06 1.16 -12.12
N TYR A 87 -8.62 0.80 -10.91
CA TYR A 87 -9.26 -0.25 -10.11
C TYR A 87 -10.71 0.08 -9.76
N ARG A 88 -10.99 1.35 -9.41
CA ARG A 88 -12.35 1.83 -9.11
C ARG A 88 -13.27 1.79 -10.34
N LEU A 89 -12.73 2.08 -11.53
CA LEU A 89 -13.49 2.13 -12.78
C LEU A 89 -13.63 0.77 -13.47
N SER A 90 -12.73 -0.17 -13.16
CA SER A 90 -12.67 -1.47 -13.82
C SER A 90 -13.89 -2.35 -13.52
N PRO A 91 -14.44 -3.04 -14.55
CA PRO A 91 -15.29 -4.20 -14.37
C PRO A 91 -14.67 -5.27 -13.45
N GLU A 92 -15.51 -6.06 -12.78
CA GLU A 92 -15.04 -7.03 -11.77
C GLU A 92 -14.07 -8.08 -12.33
N ASP A 93 -14.26 -8.47 -13.58
CA ASP A 93 -13.42 -9.43 -14.31
C ASP A 93 -12.04 -8.87 -14.66
N THR A 94 -11.89 -7.55 -14.83
CA THR A 94 -10.61 -6.90 -15.15
C THR A 94 -9.90 -6.34 -13.91
N LYS A 95 -10.60 -6.14 -12.80
CA LYS A 95 -10.02 -5.68 -11.53
C LYS A 95 -8.81 -6.50 -11.08
N LYS A 96 -8.84 -7.82 -11.27
CA LYS A 96 -7.72 -8.69 -10.89
C LYS A 96 -6.41 -8.32 -11.59
N GLU A 97 -6.48 -7.93 -12.86
CA GLU A 97 -5.30 -7.46 -13.60
C GLU A 97 -4.79 -6.14 -13.03
N VAL A 98 -5.69 -5.19 -12.76
CA VAL A 98 -5.32 -3.88 -12.21
C VAL A 98 -4.76 -3.99 -10.79
N VAL A 99 -5.29 -4.90 -9.96
CA VAL A 99 -4.79 -5.17 -8.61
C VAL A 99 -3.34 -5.59 -8.63
N ASN A 100 -2.90 -6.41 -9.60
CA ASN A 100 -1.49 -6.83 -9.67
C ASN A 100 -0.57 -5.62 -9.90
N PHE A 101 -0.92 -4.74 -10.86
CA PHE A 101 -0.14 -3.52 -11.08
C PHE A 101 -0.18 -2.58 -9.88
N LEU A 102 -1.34 -2.45 -9.23
CA LEU A 102 -1.48 -1.63 -8.03
C LEU A 102 -0.64 -2.19 -6.88
N LEU A 103 -0.59 -3.51 -6.71
CA LEU A 103 0.23 -4.18 -5.70
C LEU A 103 1.72 -3.90 -5.92
N ASP A 104 2.20 -4.01 -7.17
CA ASP A 104 3.58 -3.64 -7.53
C ASP A 104 3.88 -2.17 -7.22
N ALA A 105 2.95 -1.27 -7.54
CA ALA A 105 3.08 0.17 -7.24
C ALA A 105 3.12 0.45 -5.74
N LEU A 106 2.26 -0.20 -4.96
CA LEU A 106 2.18 -0.03 -3.51
C LEU A 106 3.43 -0.56 -2.81
N ILE A 107 3.92 -1.75 -3.19
CA ILE A 107 5.13 -2.32 -2.60
C ILE A 107 6.36 -1.50 -3.00
N GLY A 108 6.52 -1.18 -4.28
CA GLY A 108 7.64 -0.35 -4.76
C GLY A 108 7.62 1.05 -4.14
N GLY A 109 6.43 1.65 -4.03
CA GLY A 109 6.21 2.94 -3.39
C GLY A 109 6.54 2.89 -1.90
N ALA A 110 6.11 1.84 -1.20
CA ALA A 110 6.41 1.66 0.21
C ALA A 110 7.91 1.53 0.48
N LEU A 111 8.63 0.77 -0.35
CA LEU A 111 10.08 0.63 -0.24
C LEU A 111 10.81 1.94 -0.59
N SER A 112 10.30 2.71 -1.55
CA SER A 112 10.84 4.04 -1.87
C SER A 112 10.66 5.01 -0.72
N GLU A 113 9.47 5.08 -0.14
CA GLU A 113 9.17 5.96 0.99
C GLU A 113 9.91 5.54 2.26
N PHE A 114 10.06 4.22 2.51
CA PHE A 114 10.88 3.72 3.61
C PHE A 114 12.33 4.21 3.51
N LYS A 115 12.94 4.16 2.31
CA LYS A 115 14.31 4.65 2.10
C LYS A 115 14.46 6.16 2.30
N LYS A 116 13.37 6.92 2.17
CA LYS A 116 13.31 8.36 2.44
C LYS A 116 12.98 8.65 3.92
N GLU A 117 12.87 7.62 4.76
CA GLU A 117 12.42 7.70 6.15
C GLU A 117 10.97 8.21 6.30
N ASN A 118 10.19 8.19 5.21
CA ASN A 118 8.77 8.52 5.21
C ASN A 118 7.93 7.30 5.65
N TYR A 119 8.16 6.81 6.87
CA TYR A 119 7.60 5.54 7.32
C TYR A 119 6.07 5.52 7.37
N LEU A 120 5.41 6.64 7.67
CA LEU A 120 3.95 6.73 7.64
C LEU A 120 3.37 6.40 6.26
N SER A 121 3.96 6.96 5.20
CA SER A 121 3.55 6.67 3.82
C SER A 121 3.85 5.20 3.47
N SER A 122 5.02 4.69 3.87
CA SER A 122 5.39 3.29 3.69
C SER A 122 4.39 2.32 4.32
N ILE A 123 4.06 2.53 5.61
CA ILE A 123 3.09 1.74 6.36
C ILE A 123 1.71 1.80 5.69
N SER A 124 1.28 2.99 5.27
CA SER A 124 -0.02 3.18 4.59
C SER A 124 -0.11 2.33 3.32
N TYR A 125 0.91 2.39 2.45
CA TYR A 125 0.94 1.61 1.22
C TYR A 125 1.00 0.11 1.48
N LEU A 126 1.77 -0.34 2.48
CA LEU A 126 1.87 -1.75 2.85
C LEU A 126 0.56 -2.28 3.46
N LYS A 127 -0.17 -1.48 4.24
CA LYS A 127 -1.50 -1.84 4.75
C LYS A 127 -2.51 -2.02 3.60
N GLU A 128 -2.49 -1.13 2.62
CA GLU A 128 -3.32 -1.28 1.42
C GLU A 128 -2.94 -2.52 0.61
N ALA A 129 -1.64 -2.76 0.42
CA ALA A 129 -1.13 -3.95 -0.26
C ALA A 129 -1.56 -5.25 0.47
N LEU A 130 -1.49 -5.27 1.80
CA LEU A 130 -1.92 -6.41 2.61
C LEU A 130 -3.43 -6.62 2.56
N GLY A 131 -4.22 -5.55 2.38
CA GLY A 131 -5.65 -5.66 2.13
C GLY A 131 -5.98 -6.34 0.79
N ALA A 132 -5.13 -6.16 -0.22
CA ALA A 132 -5.28 -6.80 -1.52
C ALA A 132 -4.74 -8.25 -1.53
N ASP A 133 -3.65 -8.52 -0.82
CA ASP A 133 -3.08 -9.87 -0.64
C ASP A 133 -2.74 -10.15 0.83
N PRO A 134 -3.72 -10.61 1.64
CA PRO A 134 -3.52 -10.90 3.07
C PRO A 134 -2.55 -12.06 3.36
N ALA A 135 -2.27 -12.89 2.36
CA ALA A 135 -1.40 -14.05 2.51
C ALA A 135 0.08 -13.71 2.25
N SER A 136 0.38 -12.52 1.71
CA SER A 136 1.75 -12.15 1.34
C SER A 136 2.69 -11.99 2.52
N ASP A 137 3.60 -12.96 2.68
CA ASP A 137 4.68 -12.86 3.68
C ASP A 137 5.64 -11.72 3.37
N THR A 138 5.87 -11.42 2.09
CA THR A 138 6.70 -10.28 1.67
C THR A 138 6.12 -8.97 2.21
N VAL A 139 4.82 -8.73 2.02
CA VAL A 139 4.17 -7.49 2.50
C VAL A 139 4.16 -7.43 4.03
N LYS A 140 3.88 -8.55 4.71
CA LYS A 140 3.93 -8.61 6.18
C LYS A 140 5.32 -8.27 6.72
N ASN A 141 6.36 -8.85 6.12
CA ASN A 141 7.74 -8.63 6.54
C ASN A 141 8.16 -7.18 6.34
N GLU A 142 7.83 -6.56 5.20
CA GLU A 142 8.12 -5.14 4.97
C GLU A 142 7.30 -4.23 5.88
N LEU A 143 6.03 -4.56 6.16
CA LEU A 143 5.21 -3.79 7.11
C LEU A 143 5.78 -3.82 8.52
N VAL A 144 6.20 -5.00 9.00
CA VAL A 144 6.85 -5.16 10.30
C VAL A 144 8.13 -4.32 10.39
N LYS A 145 8.97 -4.33 9.34
CA LYS A 145 10.18 -3.49 9.28
C LYS A 145 9.84 -2.01 9.35
N SER A 146 8.85 -1.54 8.57
CA SER A 146 8.42 -0.14 8.59
C SER A 146 7.85 0.29 9.94
N LEU A 147 7.06 -0.57 10.60
CA LEU A 147 6.52 -0.32 11.94
C LEU A 147 7.63 -0.22 13.00
N ILE A 148 8.59 -1.14 12.98
CA ILE A 148 9.72 -1.13 13.94
C ILE A 148 10.58 0.12 13.74
N ALA A 149 10.90 0.48 12.49
CA ALA A 149 11.69 1.66 12.18
C ALA A 149 10.99 2.95 12.64
N PHE A 150 9.70 3.09 12.33
CA PHE A 150 8.92 4.23 12.78
C PHE A 150 8.77 4.29 14.30
N GLY A 151 8.57 3.14 14.96
CA GLY A 151 8.58 3.05 16.41
C GLY A 151 9.90 3.52 17.02
N GLY A 152 11.03 3.18 16.40
CA GLY A 152 12.35 3.65 16.79
C GLY A 152 12.53 5.17 16.65
N GLU A 153 12.07 5.75 15.54
CA GLU A 153 12.05 7.20 15.33
C GLU A 153 11.21 7.90 16.39
N LEU A 154 9.97 7.46 16.60
CA LEU A 154 9.08 7.98 17.64
C LEU A 154 9.72 7.91 19.04
N LEU A 155 10.46 6.83 19.35
CA LEU A 155 11.23 6.78 20.58
C LEU A 155 12.31 7.83 20.63
N SER A 156 13.05 8.07 19.55
CA SER A 156 14.08 9.11 19.50
C SER A 156 13.50 10.50 19.78
N GLU A 157 12.27 10.76 19.31
CA GLU A 157 11.51 11.99 19.57
C GLU A 157 10.88 12.09 20.96
N GLY A 158 10.94 11.01 21.76
CA GLY A 158 10.31 10.94 23.08
C GLY A 158 8.83 10.57 23.06
N ASN A 159 8.28 10.22 21.91
CA ASN A 159 6.90 9.79 21.71
C ASN A 159 6.69 8.31 22.08
N ALA A 160 7.04 7.91 23.32
CA ALA A 160 7.03 6.52 23.76
C ALA A 160 5.67 5.82 23.60
N GLY A 161 4.57 6.51 23.95
CA GLY A 161 3.21 5.94 23.80
C GLY A 161 2.83 5.62 22.35
N LYS A 162 3.26 6.43 21.37
CA LYS A 162 3.02 6.12 19.95
C LYS A 162 3.90 4.97 19.48
N ALA A 163 5.16 4.93 19.94
CA ALA A 163 6.07 3.85 19.60
C ALA A 163 5.57 2.49 20.09
N VAL A 164 5.01 2.41 21.30
CA VAL A 164 4.35 1.21 21.85
C VAL A 164 3.31 0.65 20.87
N SER A 165 2.46 1.52 20.29
CA SER A 165 1.45 1.10 19.33
C SER A 165 2.05 0.47 18.08
N MET A 166 3.15 1.03 17.55
CA MET A 166 3.81 0.48 16.36
C MET A 166 4.44 -0.89 16.63
N PHE A 167 5.11 -1.06 17.77
CA PHE A 167 5.72 -2.34 18.11
C PHE A 167 4.68 -3.43 18.44
N LYS A 168 3.57 -3.07 19.10
CA LYS A 168 2.47 -4.00 19.32
C LYS A 168 1.86 -4.49 18.02
N GLU A 169 1.61 -3.58 17.08
CA GLU A 169 1.11 -3.95 15.75
C GLU A 169 2.11 -4.86 15.01
N ALA A 170 3.41 -4.58 15.10
CA ALA A 170 4.44 -5.43 14.52
C ALA A 170 4.45 -6.86 15.12
N ILE A 171 4.24 -6.99 16.43
CA ILE A 171 4.11 -8.28 17.13
C ILE A 171 2.84 -9.02 16.72
N GLU A 172 1.72 -8.32 16.51
CA GLU A 172 0.49 -8.94 16.05
C GLU A 172 0.66 -9.56 14.66
N ILE A 173 1.38 -8.88 13.77
CA ILE A 173 1.68 -9.38 12.41
C ILE A 173 2.72 -10.51 12.43
N ALA A 174 3.78 -10.36 13.24
CA ALA A 174 4.86 -11.33 13.36
C ALA A 174 5.15 -11.66 14.84
N PRO A 175 4.38 -12.59 15.45
CA PRO A 175 4.48 -12.91 16.88
C PRO A 175 5.81 -13.48 17.37
N LYS A 176 6.72 -13.80 16.45
CA LYS A 176 8.08 -14.30 16.75
C LYS A 176 9.18 -13.29 16.43
N ASN A 177 8.83 -12.05 16.06
CA ASN A 177 9.81 -11.04 15.70
C ASN A 177 10.45 -10.42 16.95
N LEU A 178 11.70 -10.79 17.24
CA LEU A 178 12.43 -10.34 18.43
C LEU A 178 12.65 -8.82 18.46
N ASP A 179 12.91 -8.20 17.31
CA ASP A 179 13.20 -6.75 17.23
C ASP A 179 11.98 -5.92 17.66
N ALA A 180 10.76 -6.35 17.33
CA ALA A 180 9.54 -5.71 17.79
C ALA A 180 9.38 -5.79 19.31
N TYR A 181 9.67 -6.94 19.92
CA TYR A 181 9.68 -7.10 21.39
C TYR A 181 10.73 -6.21 22.06
N LEU A 182 11.96 -6.18 21.52
CA LEU A 182 13.02 -5.32 22.04
C LEU A 182 12.66 -3.84 21.92
N GLY A 183 12.06 -3.42 20.80
CA GLY A 183 11.55 -2.07 20.61
C GLY A 183 10.47 -1.71 21.62
N LEU A 184 9.52 -2.61 21.85
CA LEU A 184 8.44 -2.42 22.82
C LEU A 184 8.96 -2.31 24.26
N ALA A 185 9.89 -3.18 24.66
CA ALA A 185 10.50 -3.12 25.99
C ALA A 185 11.26 -1.80 26.20
N ARG A 186 12.03 -1.35 25.19
CA ARG A 186 12.70 -0.02 25.22
C ARG A 186 11.69 1.12 25.35
N ALA A 187 10.53 1.00 24.70
CA ALA A 187 9.49 2.02 24.81
C ALA A 187 8.93 2.15 26.23
N PHE A 188 8.64 1.02 26.88
CA PHE A 188 8.20 1.00 28.28
C PHE A 188 9.27 1.51 29.25
N ILE A 189 10.54 1.12 29.07
CA ILE A 189 11.65 1.65 29.88
C ILE A 189 11.75 3.17 29.73
N LYS A 190 11.62 3.70 28.51
CA LYS A 190 11.70 5.15 28.26
C LYS A 190 10.52 5.91 28.88
N ASP A 191 9.36 5.25 28.99
CA ASP A 191 8.18 5.77 29.69
C ASP A 191 8.27 5.64 31.23
N GLY A 192 9.29 4.92 31.73
CA GLY A 192 9.48 4.63 33.16
C GLY A 192 8.66 3.44 33.69
N ASP A 193 7.95 2.73 32.82
CA ASP A 193 7.17 1.54 33.15
C ASP A 193 8.03 0.28 33.05
N TYR A 194 8.86 0.07 34.08
CA TYR A 194 9.74 -1.10 34.16
C TYR A 194 8.98 -2.43 34.32
N ALA A 195 7.77 -2.39 34.89
CA ALA A 195 6.93 -3.57 35.03
C ALA A 195 6.41 -4.03 33.66
N GLY A 196 5.86 -3.09 32.87
CA GLY A 196 5.45 -3.37 31.50
C GLY A 196 6.61 -3.85 30.61
N ALA A 197 7.81 -3.29 30.79
CA ALA A 197 9.00 -3.79 30.09
C ALA A 197 9.33 -5.24 30.43
N MET A 198 9.23 -5.63 31.71
CA MET A 198 9.46 -7.01 32.15
C MET A 198 8.39 -7.97 31.58
N ASP A 199 7.12 -7.56 31.58
CA ASP A 199 6.02 -8.34 31.00
C ASP A 199 6.24 -8.62 29.51
N VAL A 200 6.74 -7.62 28.76
CA VAL A 200 7.07 -7.76 27.34
C VAL A 200 8.21 -8.77 27.12
N VAL A 201 9.25 -8.71 27.95
CA VAL A 201 10.36 -9.68 27.90
C VAL A 201 9.85 -11.09 28.19
N TYR A 202 8.97 -11.24 29.18
CA TYR A 202 8.34 -12.52 29.49
C TYR A 202 7.52 -13.06 28.30
N ASP A 203 6.70 -12.22 27.66
CA ASP A 203 5.91 -12.62 26.49
C ASP A 203 6.79 -13.00 25.29
N ALA A 204 7.89 -12.27 25.08
CA ALA A 204 8.87 -12.57 24.02
C ALA A 204 9.44 -13.98 24.19
N VAL A 205 9.87 -14.33 25.41
CA VAL A 205 10.42 -15.65 25.73
C VAL A 205 9.38 -16.73 25.48
N LYS A 206 8.15 -16.52 25.96
CA LYS A 206 7.08 -17.50 25.81
C LYS A 206 6.76 -17.80 24.34
N ARG A 207 6.82 -16.81 23.46
CA ARG A 207 6.43 -16.94 22.05
C ARG A 207 7.58 -17.30 21.11
N ILE A 208 8.80 -16.89 21.45
CA ILE A 208 10.00 -17.11 20.63
C ILE A 208 10.71 -18.40 21.06
N ALA A 209 10.93 -18.61 22.37
CA ALA A 209 11.55 -19.83 22.87
C ALA A 209 10.52 -20.97 22.83
N THR A 210 10.75 -21.92 21.95
CA THR A 210 9.79 -22.99 21.65
C THR A 210 9.97 -24.22 22.53
N THR A 211 11.18 -24.42 23.05
CA THR A 211 11.50 -25.55 23.95
C THR A 211 11.54 -25.12 25.42
N ASP A 212 11.29 -26.08 26.33
CA ASP A 212 11.44 -25.86 27.77
C ASP A 212 12.89 -25.56 28.16
N GLU A 213 13.85 -26.10 27.40
CA GLU A 213 15.28 -25.85 27.56
C GLU A 213 15.65 -24.41 27.19
N GLU A 214 15.19 -23.90 26.05
CA GLU A 214 15.39 -22.50 25.65
C GLU A 214 14.74 -21.53 26.65
N ARG A 215 13.53 -21.86 27.14
CA ARG A 215 12.86 -21.07 28.18
C ARG A 215 13.62 -21.10 29.50
N SER A 216 14.07 -22.27 29.95
CA SER A 216 14.82 -22.42 31.20
C SER A 216 16.15 -21.68 31.16
N ALA A 217 16.93 -21.84 30.08
CA ALA A 217 18.20 -21.16 29.89
C ALA A 217 18.08 -19.63 29.94
N PHE A 218 16.99 -19.09 29.39
CA PHE A 218 16.69 -17.67 29.47
C PHE A 218 16.39 -17.22 30.92
N TRP A 219 15.58 -17.98 31.66
CA TRP A 219 15.26 -17.67 33.07
C TRP A 219 16.44 -17.80 34.01
N ASP A 220 17.41 -18.66 33.68
CA ASP A 220 18.66 -18.78 34.42
C ASP A 220 19.53 -17.52 34.18
N LEU A 221 19.62 -17.03 32.94
CA LEU A 221 20.34 -15.80 32.59
C LEU A 221 19.80 -14.54 33.30
N ILE A 222 18.48 -14.44 33.48
CA ILE A 222 17.84 -13.33 34.20
C ILE A 222 18.04 -13.43 35.72
N ARG A 223 18.08 -14.64 36.30
CA ARG A 223 18.25 -14.81 37.75
C ARG A 223 19.68 -14.55 38.24
N GLU A 224 20.67 -14.63 37.36
CA GLU A 224 22.08 -14.45 37.68
C GLU A 224 22.56 -12.99 37.60
N ASN A 225 21.73 -12.04 37.15
CA ASN A 225 22.03 -10.60 37.04
C ASN A 225 21.00 -9.74 37.78
#